data_AF-A0A9L0R575-F1
#
_entry.id   AF-A0A9L0R575-F1
#
_cell.length_a   1.000
_cell.length_b   1.000
_cell.length_c   1.000
_cell.angle_alpha   90.00
_cell.angle_beta   90.00
_cell.angle_gamma   90.00
#
_symmetry.space_group_name_H-M   'P 1'
#
loop_
_entity.id
_entity.type
_entity.pdbx_description
1 polymer ?
#
loop_
_entity_poly.entity_id
_entity_poly.type
_entity_poly.pdbx_seq_one_letter_code
_entity_poly.pdbx_strand_id
1 'polypeptide(L)'
;MSLQQAPPSRVFVELVPWAERGREDNLVSGGETQPGLRRALPSAQAQTAAREVHVSGAAEVSAGPDRAQVAVRVSSAKEAAAEAKKSVGRRLDYITQSLQQQGVQAENVTVTKDFRRVENAYHMEAEVCITFTEFGKMQNICNFLVEKLDSSVVISPPQFYHTPGSLENLRRQACLVAVENAWRKAQEVCHLVGQTLGKPLLIKEEETKEWEGQTDDHQSSSLSNASSVQQKIKSATLYAASKVFITFEVKGKEKTKKHL
;
A
#
# COMPACT_ATOMS: atom_id res chain seq x y z
N MET A 1 18.82 14.78 20.96
CA MET A 1 18.95 14.99 19.51
C MET A 1 19.27 13.64 18.87
N SER A 2 18.25 12.84 18.55
CA SER A 2 18.46 11.56 17.87
C SER A 2 18.54 11.80 16.38
N LEU A 3 19.68 11.47 15.77
CA LEU A 3 19.88 11.48 14.33
C LEU A 3 18.93 10.45 13.71
N GLN A 4 17.97 10.94 12.94
CA GLN A 4 17.06 10.11 12.16
C GLN A 4 17.90 9.42 11.08
N GLN A 5 18.12 8.12 11.26
CA GLN A 5 18.89 7.29 10.34
C GLN A 5 18.14 7.27 8.99
N ALA A 6 18.78 7.79 7.94
CA ALA A 6 18.21 7.74 6.59
C ALA A 6 17.98 6.27 6.20
N PRO A 7 16.82 5.92 5.61
CA PRO A 7 16.55 4.55 5.19
C PRO A 7 17.61 4.11 4.17
N PRO A 8 18.06 2.84 4.22
CA PRO A 8 19.06 2.33 3.30
C PRO A 8 18.53 2.36 1.87
N SER A 9 19.27 3.00 0.96
CA SER A 9 18.91 3.08 -0.46
C SER A 9 18.85 1.68 -1.08
N ARG A 10 17.78 1.36 -1.82
CA ARG A 10 17.60 0.06 -2.47
C ARG A 10 17.85 0.18 -3.97
N VAL A 11 18.83 -0.56 -4.47
CA VAL A 11 19.04 -0.73 -5.92
C VAL A 11 18.12 -1.86 -6.38
N PHE A 12 17.19 -1.56 -7.26
CA PHE A 12 16.21 -2.55 -7.73
C PHE A 12 16.80 -3.42 -8.82
N VAL A 13 17.56 -2.81 -9.74
CA VAL A 13 18.21 -3.52 -10.82
C VAL A 13 19.45 -2.74 -11.28
N GLU A 14 20.56 -3.44 -11.41
CA GLU A 14 21.75 -3.02 -12.16
C GLU A 14 21.86 -3.91 -13.41
N LEU A 15 21.57 -3.38 -14.59
CA LEU A 15 21.59 -4.15 -15.83
C LEU A 15 23.02 -4.13 -16.41
N VAL A 16 23.79 -5.18 -16.13
CA VAL A 16 25.16 -5.34 -16.66
C VAL A 16 25.13 -5.56 -18.18
N PRO A 17 26.05 -4.97 -18.97
CA PRO A 17 26.10 -5.18 -20.41
C PRO A 17 26.28 -6.66 -20.79
N TRP A 18 25.46 -7.12 -21.73
CA TRP A 18 25.49 -8.46 -22.31
C TRP A 18 26.76 -8.64 -23.15
N ALA A 19 27.86 -9.07 -22.54
CA ALA A 19 29.03 -9.54 -23.29
C ALA A 19 28.79 -11.01 -23.70
N GLU A 20 28.60 -11.21 -25.00
CA GLU A 20 28.76 -12.45 -25.79
C GLU A 20 29.31 -13.65 -24.99
N ARG A 21 28.41 -14.54 -24.52
CA ARG A 21 28.78 -15.90 -24.15
C ARG A 21 28.90 -16.73 -25.43
N GLY A 22 30.00 -16.53 -26.14
CA GLY A 22 30.35 -17.29 -27.34
C GLY A 22 30.97 -18.65 -27.00
N ARG A 23 30.11 -19.69 -27.01
CA ARG A 23 30.29 -21.01 -27.62
C ARG A 23 31.64 -21.76 -27.42
N GLU A 24 31.57 -22.85 -26.65
CA GLU A 24 32.49 -23.99 -26.68
C GLU A 24 32.61 -24.58 -28.11
N ASP A 25 33.82 -24.84 -28.62
CA ASP A 25 34.37 -26.20 -28.81
C ASP A 25 35.59 -26.24 -29.77
N ASN A 26 36.52 -27.18 -29.49
CA ASN A 26 37.55 -27.81 -30.35
C ASN A 26 38.89 -27.13 -30.74
N LEU A 27 39.95 -27.63 -30.07
CA LEU A 27 41.14 -28.33 -30.61
C LEU A 27 41.90 -27.77 -31.85
N VAL A 28 43.19 -27.43 -31.67
CA VAL A 28 44.37 -28.21 -32.13
C VAL A 28 45.66 -27.44 -31.83
N SER A 29 46.63 -28.18 -31.26
CA SER A 29 48.01 -27.78 -30.98
C SER A 29 48.91 -27.94 -32.20
N GLY A 30 49.80 -26.98 -32.47
CA GLY A 30 51.01 -27.20 -33.28
C GLY A 30 51.57 -25.98 -34.01
N GLY A 31 52.86 -25.72 -33.82
CA GLY A 31 53.75 -25.23 -34.89
C GLY A 31 54.14 -23.75 -34.90
N GLU A 32 55.31 -23.47 -34.33
CA GLU A 32 56.32 -22.46 -34.62
C GLU A 32 56.14 -21.55 -35.87
N THR A 33 56.28 -20.22 -35.69
CA THR A 33 57.34 -19.34 -36.27
C THR A 33 56.98 -17.84 -36.15
N GLN A 34 57.87 -17.07 -35.51
CA GLN A 34 58.03 -15.61 -35.72
C GLN A 34 58.79 -15.37 -37.05
N PRO A 35 58.97 -14.14 -37.60
CA PRO A 35 58.79 -12.80 -37.00
C PRO A 35 58.14 -11.74 -37.94
N GLY A 36 57.77 -10.57 -37.40
CA GLY A 36 57.42 -9.43 -38.25
C GLY A 36 56.90 -8.21 -37.49
N LEU A 37 57.82 -7.30 -37.15
CA LEU A 37 57.58 -5.98 -36.56
C LEU A 37 56.39 -5.23 -37.20
N ARG A 38 55.35 -4.94 -36.41
CA ARG A 38 54.72 -3.61 -36.33
C ARG A 38 54.18 -3.39 -34.92
N ARG A 39 54.79 -2.42 -34.22
CA ARG A 39 54.32 -1.83 -32.98
C ARG A 39 52.92 -1.26 -33.23
N ALA A 40 51.89 -2.02 -32.89
CA ALA A 40 50.55 -1.49 -32.76
C ALA A 40 50.55 -0.58 -31.52
N LEU A 41 50.32 0.71 -31.76
CA LEU A 41 49.90 1.63 -30.71
C LEU A 41 48.71 0.97 -29.98
N PRO A 42 48.63 1.00 -28.64
CA PRO A 42 47.42 0.58 -27.97
C PRO A 42 46.32 1.47 -28.51
N SER A 43 45.41 0.87 -29.29
CA SER A 43 44.14 1.49 -29.65
C SER A 43 43.54 1.93 -28.33
N ALA A 44 43.53 3.24 -28.09
CA ALA A 44 42.75 3.83 -27.03
C ALA A 44 41.38 3.19 -27.16
N GLN A 45 41.03 2.33 -26.19
CA GLN A 45 39.66 1.95 -25.95
C GLN A 45 38.97 3.28 -25.70
N ALA A 46 38.42 3.86 -26.76
CA ALA A 46 37.34 4.79 -26.66
C ALA A 46 36.25 3.99 -25.96
N GLN A 47 36.28 4.02 -24.63
CA GLN A 47 35.09 3.99 -23.82
C GLN A 47 34.22 5.07 -24.46
N THR A 48 33.37 4.66 -25.39
CA THR A 48 32.31 5.50 -25.89
C THR A 48 31.50 5.75 -24.64
N ALA A 49 31.73 6.91 -24.00
CA ALA A 49 30.94 7.33 -22.86
C ALA A 49 29.49 7.27 -23.34
N ALA A 50 28.76 6.28 -22.86
CA ALA A 50 27.40 6.05 -23.28
C ALA A 50 26.66 7.36 -23.01
N ARG A 51 25.93 7.87 -24.00
CA ARG A 51 25.13 9.07 -23.78
C ARG A 51 24.02 8.65 -22.84
N GLU A 52 23.95 9.28 -21.69
CA GLU A 52 23.01 8.93 -20.64
C GLU A 52 22.10 10.10 -20.29
N VAL A 53 20.89 9.79 -19.87
CA VAL A 53 19.98 10.74 -19.23
C VAL A 53 19.65 10.22 -17.84
N HIS A 54 19.83 11.10 -16.86
CA HIS A 54 19.56 10.82 -15.45
C HIS A 54 18.31 11.57 -15.04
N VAL A 55 17.34 10.85 -14.51
CA VAL A 55 16.07 11.44 -14.08
C VAL A 55 15.69 10.90 -12.72
N SER A 56 15.21 11.79 -11.86
CA SER A 56 14.46 11.42 -10.67
C SER A 56 12.97 11.63 -10.92
N GLY A 57 12.18 10.65 -10.52
CA GLY A 57 10.72 10.71 -10.42
C GLY A 57 10.30 10.51 -8.97
N ALA A 58 9.22 11.15 -8.58
CA ALA A 58 8.62 10.99 -7.26
C ALA A 58 7.13 10.78 -7.41
N ALA A 59 6.54 10.09 -6.44
CA ALA A 59 5.10 9.92 -6.34
C ALA A 59 4.68 9.85 -4.87
N GLU A 60 3.49 10.36 -4.62
CA GLU A 60 2.77 10.22 -3.36
C GLU A 60 1.39 9.65 -3.68
N VAL A 61 1.00 8.61 -2.94
CA VAL A 61 -0.29 7.94 -3.07
C VAL A 61 -0.90 7.78 -1.69
N SER A 62 -2.23 7.78 -1.64
CA SER A 62 -2.99 7.56 -0.42
C SER A 62 -4.03 6.48 -0.61
N ALA A 63 -4.36 5.79 0.48
CA ALA A 63 -5.45 4.84 0.54
C ALA A 63 -6.21 5.01 1.85
N GLY A 64 -7.53 5.24 1.75
CA GLY A 64 -8.41 5.21 2.89
C GLY A 64 -8.57 3.79 3.44
N PRO A 65 -9.06 3.64 4.69
CA PRO A 65 -9.36 2.34 5.28
C PRO A 65 -10.31 1.54 4.40
N ASP A 66 -10.07 0.23 4.32
CA ASP A 66 -10.86 -0.71 3.52
C ASP A 66 -11.85 -1.54 4.36
N ARG A 67 -11.78 -1.40 5.69
CA ARG A 67 -12.66 -2.06 6.64
C ARG A 67 -13.11 -1.11 7.74
N ALA A 68 -14.32 -1.35 8.23
CA ALA A 68 -14.84 -0.74 9.44
C ALA A 68 -15.40 -1.84 10.36
N GLN A 69 -15.15 -1.72 11.66
CA GLN A 69 -15.72 -2.61 12.66
C GLN A 69 -16.65 -1.82 13.59
N VAL A 70 -17.82 -2.40 13.87
CA VAL A 70 -18.79 -1.89 14.85
C VAL A 70 -19.17 -3.03 15.78
N ALA A 71 -19.19 -2.75 17.09
CA ALA A 71 -19.68 -3.67 18.10
C ALA A 71 -21.06 -3.24 18.59
N VAL A 72 -22.01 -4.17 18.61
CA VAL A 72 -23.33 -3.99 19.18
C VAL A 72 -23.42 -4.81 20.46
N ARG A 73 -23.53 -4.13 21.60
CA ARG A 73 -23.60 -4.75 22.93
C ARG A 73 -25.01 -4.76 23.45
N VAL A 74 -25.43 -5.92 23.93
CA VAL A 74 -26.70 -6.12 24.62
C VAL A 74 -26.45 -6.74 25.98
N SER A 75 -27.03 -6.18 27.03
CA SER A 75 -26.89 -6.72 28.38
C SER A 75 -28.23 -6.81 29.11
N SER A 76 -28.29 -7.68 30.12
CA SER A 76 -29.41 -7.80 31.03
C SER A 76 -28.94 -8.32 32.38
N ALA A 77 -29.32 -7.63 33.46
CA ALA A 77 -29.21 -8.13 34.82
C ALA A 77 -30.60 -8.57 35.32
N LYS A 78 -30.73 -9.80 35.82
CA LYS A 78 -31.97 -10.35 36.40
C LYS A 78 -31.67 -11.25 37.59
N GLU A 79 -32.61 -11.36 38.52
CA GLU A 79 -32.51 -12.30 39.65
C GLU A 79 -32.52 -13.77 39.18
N ALA A 80 -33.25 -14.06 38.11
CA ALA A 80 -33.27 -15.38 37.49
C ALA A 80 -32.35 -15.44 36.26
N ALA A 81 -31.41 -16.40 36.26
CA ALA A 81 -30.49 -16.65 35.16
C ALA A 81 -31.21 -16.88 33.81
N ALA A 82 -32.32 -17.62 33.83
CA ALA A 82 -33.11 -17.92 32.63
C ALA A 82 -33.71 -16.66 32.00
N GLU A 83 -34.14 -15.69 32.82
CA GLU A 83 -34.71 -14.44 32.34
C GLU A 83 -33.64 -13.53 31.73
N ALA A 84 -32.47 -13.43 32.35
CA ALA A 84 -31.34 -12.68 31.79
C ALA A 84 -30.94 -13.23 30.41
N LYS A 85 -30.80 -14.56 30.30
CA LYS A 85 -30.49 -15.24 29.03
C LYS A 85 -31.58 -15.04 27.98
N LYS A 86 -32.85 -15.17 28.35
CA LYS A 86 -33.99 -15.00 27.43
C LYS A 86 -34.10 -13.56 26.92
N SER A 87 -33.86 -12.58 27.80
CA SER A 87 -33.86 -11.15 27.46
C SER A 87 -32.78 -10.80 26.44
N VAL A 88 -31.54 -11.25 26.68
CA VAL A 88 -30.42 -11.03 25.74
C VAL A 88 -30.62 -11.83 24.46
N GLY A 89 -31.05 -13.09 24.56
CA GLY A 89 -31.30 -13.97 23.41
C GLY A 89 -32.25 -13.34 22.39
N ARG A 90 -33.42 -12.84 22.83
CA ARG A 90 -34.40 -12.19 21.94
C ARG A 90 -33.82 -11.00 21.17
N ARG A 91 -33.05 -10.13 21.85
CA ARG A 91 -32.42 -8.96 21.21
C ARG A 91 -31.31 -9.37 20.26
N LEU A 92 -30.51 -10.36 20.65
CA LEU A 92 -29.46 -10.92 19.80
C LEU A 92 -30.04 -11.57 18.53
N ASP A 93 -31.13 -12.32 18.66
CA ASP A 93 -31.81 -12.96 17.53
C ASP A 93 -32.33 -11.90 16.56
N TYR A 94 -32.96 -10.84 17.08
CA TYR A 94 -33.42 -9.71 16.26
C TYR A 94 -32.27 -9.01 15.53
N ILE A 95 -31.15 -8.71 16.22
CA ILE A 95 -29.97 -8.10 15.62
C ILE A 95 -29.43 -9.00 14.50
N THR A 96 -29.23 -10.28 14.79
CA THR A 96 -28.66 -11.24 13.83
C THR A 96 -29.56 -11.41 12.61
N GLN A 97 -30.88 -11.50 12.81
CA GLN A 97 -31.85 -11.59 11.72
C GLN A 97 -31.88 -10.30 10.89
N SER A 98 -31.81 -9.13 11.53
CA SER A 98 -31.77 -7.84 10.85
C SER A 98 -30.52 -7.69 9.98
N LEU A 99 -29.36 -8.11 10.49
CA LEU A 99 -28.10 -8.09 9.73
C LEU A 99 -28.18 -9.00 8.49
N GLN A 100 -28.74 -10.20 8.64
CA GLN A 100 -28.94 -11.12 7.52
C GLN A 100 -29.89 -10.55 6.46
N GLN A 101 -31.02 -9.95 6.88
CA GLN A 101 -31.98 -9.32 5.96
C GLN A 101 -31.39 -8.15 5.19
N GLN A 102 -30.45 -7.42 5.80
CA GLN A 102 -29.72 -6.31 5.19
C GLN A 102 -28.50 -6.79 4.36
N GLY A 103 -28.31 -8.11 4.21
CA GLY A 103 -27.29 -8.70 3.36
C GLY A 103 -25.88 -8.74 3.96
N VAL A 104 -25.75 -8.64 5.29
CA VAL A 104 -24.46 -8.82 5.98
C VAL A 104 -24.12 -10.31 5.99
N GLN A 105 -22.97 -10.66 5.42
CA GLN A 105 -22.49 -12.05 5.39
C GLN A 105 -22.15 -12.56 6.78
N ALA A 106 -22.45 -13.82 7.06
CA ALA A 106 -22.20 -14.43 8.37
C ALA A 106 -20.71 -14.44 8.75
N GLU A 107 -19.80 -14.56 7.77
CA GLU A 107 -18.34 -14.48 7.99
C GLU A 107 -17.86 -13.12 8.51
N ASN A 108 -18.65 -12.06 8.32
CA ASN A 108 -18.36 -10.72 8.79
C ASN A 108 -18.98 -10.43 10.16
N VAL A 109 -19.62 -11.42 10.79
CA VAL A 109 -20.30 -11.27 12.08
C VAL A 109 -19.72 -12.26 13.09
N THR A 110 -19.19 -11.73 14.18
CA THR A 110 -18.73 -12.53 15.32
C THR A 110 -19.58 -12.22 16.54
N VAL A 111 -20.11 -13.25 17.20
CA VAL A 111 -20.91 -13.10 18.41
C VAL A 111 -20.18 -13.67 19.61
N THR A 112 -19.92 -12.83 20.59
CA THR A 112 -19.33 -13.20 21.88
C THR A 112 -20.39 -13.10 22.97
N LYS A 113 -20.45 -14.07 23.88
CA LYS A 113 -21.41 -14.10 24.99
C LYS A 113 -20.65 -14.25 26.30
N ASP A 114 -21.00 -13.43 27.28
CA ASP A 114 -20.49 -13.52 28.63
C ASP A 114 -21.65 -13.65 29.62
N PHE A 115 -21.51 -14.56 30.59
CA PHE A 115 -22.52 -14.81 31.60
C PHE A 115 -21.85 -14.91 32.96
N ARG A 116 -22.17 -13.96 33.84
CA ARG A 116 -21.54 -13.81 35.15
C ARG A 116 -22.58 -13.55 36.23
N ARG A 117 -22.30 -14.01 37.45
CA ARG A 117 -23.07 -13.62 38.64
C ARG A 117 -22.42 -12.38 39.25
N VAL A 118 -23.21 -11.32 39.44
CA VAL A 118 -22.76 -10.06 40.04
C VAL A 118 -23.68 -9.76 41.20
N GLU A 119 -23.13 -9.78 42.41
CA GLU A 119 -23.88 -9.64 43.67
C GLU A 119 -25.04 -10.67 43.74
N ASN A 120 -26.28 -10.18 43.82
CA ASN A 120 -27.49 -10.98 43.92
C ASN A 120 -28.22 -11.16 42.57
N ALA A 121 -27.59 -10.79 41.45
CA ALA A 121 -28.17 -10.90 40.12
C ALA A 121 -27.28 -11.70 39.16
N TYR A 122 -27.91 -12.23 38.11
CA TYR A 122 -27.24 -12.80 36.96
C TYR A 122 -27.17 -11.76 35.85
N HIS A 123 -25.95 -11.48 35.41
CA HIS A 123 -25.65 -10.60 34.30
C HIS A 123 -25.34 -11.42 33.05
N MET A 124 -26.15 -11.24 32.02
CA MET A 124 -25.89 -11.76 30.68
C MET A 124 -25.49 -10.61 29.77
N GLU A 125 -24.42 -10.79 29.01
CA GLU A 125 -23.93 -9.86 28.02
C GLU A 125 -23.68 -10.58 26.70
N ALA A 126 -24.03 -9.96 25.59
CA ALA A 126 -23.62 -10.43 24.26
C ALA A 126 -23.13 -9.24 23.44
N GLU A 127 -22.03 -9.46 22.73
CA GLU A 127 -21.43 -8.51 21.80
C GLU A 127 -21.48 -9.10 20.40
N VAL A 128 -22.02 -8.33 19.45
CA VAL A 128 -22.03 -8.65 18.02
C VAL A 128 -21.05 -7.72 17.34
N CYS A 129 -19.89 -8.25 16.97
CA CYS A 129 -18.87 -7.55 16.20
C CYS A 129 -19.14 -7.74 14.72
N ILE A 130 -19.30 -6.63 14.00
CA ILE A 130 -19.66 -6.62 12.58
C ILE A 130 -18.55 -5.91 11.81
N THR A 131 -18.06 -6.58 10.78
CA THR A 131 -17.07 -6.04 9.84
C THR A 131 -17.77 -5.57 8.56
N PHE A 132 -17.49 -4.34 8.16
CA PHE A 132 -18.06 -3.70 6.98
C PHE A 132 -16.97 -3.33 5.98
N THR A 133 -17.26 -3.55 4.70
CA THR A 133 -16.49 -3.03 3.56
C THR A 133 -17.09 -1.77 2.97
N GLU A 134 -18.41 -1.60 3.10
CA GLU A 134 -19.17 -0.45 2.58
C GLU A 134 -19.65 0.44 3.71
N PHE A 135 -19.02 1.61 3.87
CA PHE A 135 -19.30 2.50 5.01
C PHE A 135 -20.69 3.14 4.96
N GLY A 136 -21.27 3.31 3.76
CA GLY A 136 -22.67 3.74 3.62
C GLY A 136 -23.64 2.69 4.17
N LYS A 137 -23.43 1.41 3.87
CA LYS A 137 -24.24 0.30 4.43
C LYS A 137 -24.08 0.21 5.95
N MET A 138 -22.85 0.34 6.45
CA MET A 138 -22.57 0.41 7.88
C MET A 138 -23.42 1.49 8.56
N GLN A 139 -23.39 2.72 8.03
CA GLN A 139 -24.15 3.83 8.63
C GLN A 139 -25.66 3.57 8.62
N ASN A 140 -26.21 3.06 7.52
CA ASN A 140 -27.62 2.72 7.41
C ASN A 140 -28.04 1.65 8.43
N ILE A 141 -27.21 0.60 8.58
CA ILE A 141 -27.47 -0.49 9.53
C ILE A 141 -27.34 0.02 10.97
N CYS A 142 -26.32 0.81 11.30
CA CYS A 142 -26.19 1.42 12.62
C CYS A 142 -27.40 2.29 12.96
N ASN A 143 -27.82 3.18 12.04
CA ASN A 143 -29.00 4.01 12.25
C ASN A 143 -30.27 3.17 12.47
N PHE A 144 -30.48 2.15 11.63
CA PHE A 144 -31.61 1.23 11.77
C PHE A 144 -31.62 0.54 13.14
N LEU A 145 -30.48 0.05 13.61
CA LEU A 145 -30.38 -0.60 14.91
C LEU A 145 -30.65 0.38 16.06
N VAL A 146 -30.16 1.63 15.98
CA VAL A 146 -30.48 2.69 16.96
C VAL A 146 -31.97 3.00 16.98
N GLU A 147 -32.64 3.04 15.82
CA GLU A 147 -34.06 3.35 15.72
C GLU A 147 -34.97 2.21 16.21
N LYS A 148 -34.56 0.96 16.02
CA LYS A 148 -35.39 -0.22 16.31
C LYS A 148 -35.16 -0.84 17.68
N LEU A 149 -33.99 -0.63 18.27
CA LEU A 149 -33.64 -1.18 19.57
C LEU A 149 -33.80 -0.14 20.66
N ASP A 150 -34.02 -0.62 21.88
CA ASP A 150 -34.15 0.25 23.04
C ASP A 150 -32.77 0.76 23.52
N SER A 151 -32.78 1.68 24.48
CA SER A 151 -31.57 2.28 25.05
C SER A 151 -30.66 1.32 25.82
N SER A 152 -31.06 0.05 25.98
CA SER A 152 -30.22 -0.98 26.61
C SER A 152 -29.22 -1.62 25.64
N VAL A 153 -29.33 -1.27 24.35
CA VAL A 153 -28.39 -1.67 23.31
C VAL A 153 -27.39 -0.55 23.06
N VAL A 154 -26.11 -0.86 23.19
CA VAL A 154 -25.02 0.10 22.97
C VAL A 154 -24.31 -0.25 21.68
N ILE A 155 -24.29 0.69 20.73
CA ILE A 155 -23.55 0.56 19.48
C ILE A 155 -22.25 1.36 19.63
N SER A 156 -21.11 0.69 19.47
CA SER A 156 -19.82 1.34 19.53
C SER A 156 -19.63 2.29 18.34
N PRO A 157 -18.83 3.35 18.48
CA PRO A 157 -18.37 4.10 17.32
C PRO A 157 -17.61 3.18 16.35
N PRO A 158 -17.70 3.42 15.03
CA PRO A 158 -16.97 2.60 14.05
C PRO A 158 -15.47 2.79 14.21
N GLN A 159 -14.74 1.68 14.12
CA GLN A 159 -13.29 1.63 14.05
C GLN A 159 -12.88 1.31 12.62
N PHE A 160 -12.10 2.19 12.00
CA PHE A 160 -11.65 2.01 10.62
C PHE A 160 -10.24 1.44 10.62
N TYR A 161 -9.99 0.48 9.75
CA TYR A 161 -8.70 -0.18 9.65
C TYR A 161 -8.45 -0.69 8.23
N HIS A 162 -7.22 -1.17 8.02
CA HIS A 162 -6.77 -1.72 6.75
C HIS A 162 -6.60 -3.23 6.83
N THR A 163 -6.91 -3.92 5.73
CA THR A 163 -6.55 -5.33 5.60
C THR A 163 -5.03 -5.53 5.61
N PRO A 164 -4.55 -6.70 6.09
CA PRO A 164 -3.12 -7.01 6.04
C PRO A 164 -2.57 -6.90 4.61
N GLY A 165 -1.45 -6.22 4.45
CA GLY A 165 -0.80 -5.99 3.15
C GLY A 165 -1.23 -4.71 2.43
N SER A 166 -2.25 -3.99 2.89
CA SER A 166 -2.65 -2.71 2.24
C SER A 166 -1.53 -1.68 2.21
N LEU A 167 -0.75 -1.55 3.29
CA LEU A 167 0.41 -0.65 3.33
C LEU A 167 1.50 -1.07 2.34
N GLU A 168 1.80 -2.37 2.24
CA GLU A 168 2.80 -2.88 1.29
C GLU A 168 2.37 -2.66 -0.16
N ASN A 169 1.10 -2.92 -0.46
CA ASN A 169 0.53 -2.64 -1.77
C ASN A 169 0.59 -1.14 -2.11
N LEU A 170 0.32 -0.28 -1.13
CA LEU A 170 0.41 1.18 -1.29
C LEU A 170 1.85 1.63 -1.57
N ARG A 171 2.84 1.12 -0.84
CA ARG A 171 4.27 1.38 -1.11
C ARG A 171 4.67 0.96 -2.52
N ARG A 172 4.28 -0.25 -2.93
CA ARG A 172 4.55 -0.76 -4.28
C ARG A 172 3.91 0.14 -5.34
N GLN A 173 2.68 0.58 -5.12
CA GLN A 173 2.00 1.52 -6.01
C GLN A 173 2.75 2.85 -6.10
N ALA A 174 3.19 3.42 -4.97
CA ALA A 174 3.98 4.65 -4.94
C ALA A 174 5.25 4.51 -5.79
N CYS A 175 6.00 3.42 -5.63
CA CYS A 175 7.23 3.16 -6.38
C CYS A 175 6.95 3.03 -7.89
N LEU A 176 5.91 2.29 -8.30
CA LEU A 176 5.55 2.14 -9.71
C LEU A 176 5.19 3.48 -10.36
N VAL A 177 4.40 4.31 -9.67
CA VAL A 177 4.05 5.65 -10.16
C VAL A 177 5.28 6.56 -10.22
N ALA A 178 6.21 6.46 -9.26
CA ALA A 178 7.46 7.21 -9.27
C ALA A 178 8.36 6.81 -10.47
N VAL A 179 8.44 5.52 -10.77
CA VAL A 179 9.14 5.00 -11.96
C VAL A 179 8.50 5.51 -13.25
N GLU A 180 7.17 5.47 -13.35
CA GLU A 180 6.45 5.98 -14.53
C GLU A 180 6.69 7.49 -14.73
N ASN A 181 6.66 8.26 -13.64
CA ASN A 181 6.95 9.70 -13.65
C ASN A 181 8.39 9.97 -14.10
N ALA A 182 9.37 9.21 -13.61
CA ALA A 182 10.76 9.32 -14.05
C ALA A 182 10.89 8.99 -15.55
N TRP A 183 10.27 7.92 -16.01
CA TRP A 183 10.31 7.49 -17.41
C TRP A 183 9.70 8.54 -18.35
N ARG A 184 8.51 9.07 -18.01
CA ARG A 184 7.83 10.11 -18.78
C ARG A 184 8.71 11.37 -18.89
N LYS A 185 9.30 11.80 -17.78
CA LYS A 185 10.27 12.92 -17.75
C LYS A 185 11.47 12.67 -18.66
N ALA A 186 12.06 11.47 -18.62
CA ALA A 186 13.18 11.11 -19.48
C ALA A 186 12.80 11.14 -20.97
N GLN A 187 11.62 10.65 -21.32
CA GLN A 187 11.11 10.64 -22.69
C GLN A 187 10.92 12.07 -23.23
N GLU A 188 10.26 12.93 -22.45
CA GLU A 188 10.01 14.33 -22.81
C GLU A 188 11.33 15.11 -22.98
N VAL A 189 12.27 14.96 -22.05
CA VAL A 189 13.58 15.63 -22.11
C VAL A 189 14.37 15.16 -23.33
N CYS A 190 14.41 13.85 -23.62
CA CYS A 190 15.11 13.32 -24.80
C CYS A 190 14.51 13.85 -26.10
N HIS A 191 13.17 13.86 -26.19
CA HIS A 191 12.47 14.36 -27.38
C HIS A 191 12.77 15.84 -27.63
N LEU A 192 12.76 16.66 -26.57
CA LEU A 192 13.03 18.09 -26.63
C LEU A 192 14.43 18.41 -27.20
N VAL A 193 15.44 17.61 -26.84
CA VAL A 193 16.83 17.79 -27.34
C VAL A 193 17.09 17.07 -28.66
N GLY A 194 16.04 16.56 -29.33
CA GLY A 194 16.13 15.88 -30.61
C GLY A 194 16.82 14.52 -30.54
N GLN A 195 16.82 13.87 -29.39
CA GLN A 195 17.33 12.52 -29.17
C GLN A 195 16.18 11.53 -28.95
N THR A 196 16.51 10.24 -28.86
CA THR A 196 15.55 9.18 -28.53
C THR A 196 15.95 8.48 -27.24
N LEU A 197 14.95 8.18 -26.40
CA LEU A 197 15.18 7.46 -25.14
C LEU A 197 15.51 5.99 -25.44
N GLY A 198 16.63 5.52 -24.93
CA GLY A 198 17.10 4.13 -25.02
C GLY A 198 16.62 3.27 -23.86
N LYS A 199 17.31 2.13 -23.65
CA LYS A 199 16.97 1.20 -22.57
C LYS A 199 17.35 1.78 -21.20
N PRO A 200 16.63 1.43 -20.11
CA PRO A 200 17.08 1.73 -18.76
C PRO A 200 18.40 0.99 -18.48
N LEU A 201 19.29 1.64 -17.73
CA LEU A 201 20.60 1.12 -17.31
C LEU A 201 20.63 0.86 -15.80
N LEU A 202 20.07 1.78 -15.01
CA LEU A 202 20.01 1.70 -13.55
C LEU A 202 18.65 2.20 -13.07
N ILE A 203 18.02 1.46 -12.14
CA ILE A 203 16.82 1.90 -11.41
C ILE A 203 17.11 1.76 -9.91
N LYS A 204 17.02 2.87 -9.18
CA LYS A 204 17.32 2.95 -7.75
C LYS A 204 16.22 3.73 -7.02
N GLU A 205 15.65 3.16 -5.97
CA GLU A 205 14.80 3.93 -5.05
C GLU A 205 15.70 4.64 -4.05
N GLU A 206 15.60 5.96 -4.05
CA GLU A 206 16.40 6.85 -3.22
C GLU A 206 15.73 7.08 -1.86
N GLU A 207 14.42 7.28 -1.85
CA GLU A 207 13.66 7.59 -0.64
C GLU A 207 12.31 6.89 -0.64
N THR A 208 11.93 6.39 0.53
CA THR A 208 10.57 5.87 0.80
C THR A 208 10.09 6.51 2.11
N LYS A 209 8.86 7.02 2.12
CA LYS A 209 8.22 7.63 3.28
C LYS A 209 6.81 7.11 3.42
N GLU A 210 6.39 6.92 4.65
CA GLU A 210 5.09 6.37 4.98
C GLU A 210 4.57 6.99 6.25
N TRP A 211 3.28 7.30 6.26
CA TRP A 211 2.63 7.88 7.41
C TRP A 211 1.14 7.55 7.36
N GLU A 212 0.49 7.64 8.51
CA GLU A 212 -0.94 7.47 8.68
C GLU A 212 -1.53 8.77 9.21
N GLY A 213 -2.70 9.16 8.68
CA GLY A 213 -3.37 10.39 9.06
C GLY A 213 -2.77 11.64 8.41
N GLN A 214 -3.29 12.80 8.83
CA GLN A 214 -2.93 14.08 8.22
C GLN A 214 -1.65 14.65 8.85
N THR A 215 -0.65 14.95 8.02
CA THR A 215 0.60 15.64 8.36
C THR A 215 0.44 17.16 8.40
N ASP A 216 -0.65 17.66 9.02
CA ASP A 216 -0.79 19.11 9.24
C ASP A 216 -0.31 19.48 10.64
N ASP A 217 0.84 20.16 10.66
CA ASP A 217 1.48 20.82 11.80
C ASP A 217 0.73 22.09 12.25
N HIS A 218 -0.60 22.09 12.13
CA HIS A 218 -1.45 23.16 12.64
C HIS A 218 -2.48 22.61 13.62
N GLN A 219 -2.12 22.81 14.88
CA GLN A 219 -2.98 22.82 16.05
C GLN A 219 -4.40 23.31 15.72
N SER A 220 -5.36 22.40 15.83
CA SER A 220 -6.64 22.74 16.42
C SER A 220 -6.86 21.82 17.60
N SER A 221 -6.35 22.26 18.74
CA SER A 221 -6.87 21.92 20.05
C SER A 221 -8.36 22.23 20.08
N SER A 222 -9.19 21.20 19.95
CA SER A 222 -10.54 21.24 20.49
C SER A 222 -10.98 19.84 20.86
N LEU A 223 -11.09 19.64 22.17
CA LEU A 223 -11.70 18.50 22.80
C LEU A 223 -13.16 18.40 22.33
N SER A 224 -13.40 17.53 21.35
CA SER A 224 -14.73 17.00 21.05
C SER A 224 -14.60 15.51 20.84
N ASN A 225 -15.02 14.72 21.84
CA ASN A 225 -14.99 13.24 21.84
C ASN A 225 -15.86 12.58 20.76
N ALA A 226 -16.42 13.37 19.83
CA ALA A 226 -17.15 12.91 18.67
C ALA A 226 -16.42 13.38 17.40
N SER A 227 -15.32 12.72 17.05
CA SER A 227 -14.77 12.85 15.70
C SER A 227 -15.79 12.31 14.70
N SER A 228 -16.14 13.12 13.71
CA SER A 228 -17.04 12.71 12.64
C SER A 228 -16.48 11.46 11.93
N VAL A 229 -17.36 10.67 11.32
CA VAL A 229 -16.95 9.49 10.52
C VAL A 229 -15.89 9.87 9.49
N GLN A 230 -16.05 11.03 8.85
CA GLN A 230 -15.08 11.56 7.88
C GLN A 230 -13.71 11.85 8.51
N GLN A 231 -13.66 12.44 9.71
CA GLN A 231 -12.39 12.66 10.41
C GLN A 231 -11.70 11.34 10.78
N LYS A 232 -12.46 10.33 11.21
CA LYS A 232 -11.91 9.01 11.53
C LYS A 232 -11.35 8.29 10.29
N ILE A 233 -12.03 8.41 9.14
CA ILE A 233 -11.53 7.89 7.87
C ILE A 233 -10.23 8.60 7.48
N LYS A 234 -10.19 9.94 7.59
CA LYS A 234 -8.98 10.72 7.32
C LYS A 234 -7.81 10.34 8.24
N SER A 235 -8.07 10.17 9.54
CA SER A 235 -7.02 9.77 10.49
C SER A 235 -6.50 8.36 10.24
N ALA A 236 -7.34 7.46 9.73
CA ALA A 236 -6.97 6.10 9.36
C ALA A 236 -6.52 5.97 7.89
N THR A 237 -6.31 7.07 7.17
CA THR A 237 -5.84 7.02 5.77
C THR A 237 -4.32 6.83 5.77
N LEU A 238 -3.86 5.84 5.01
CA LEU A 238 -2.44 5.58 4.79
C LEU A 238 -1.92 6.41 3.63
N TYR A 239 -0.68 6.85 3.77
CA TYR A 239 0.07 7.56 2.74
C TYR A 239 1.41 6.88 2.52
N ALA A 240 1.83 6.80 1.26
CA ALA A 240 3.16 6.35 0.89
C ALA A 240 3.72 7.27 -0.19
N ALA A 241 4.97 7.66 -0.02
CA ALA A 241 5.75 8.38 -1.02
C ALA A 241 7.01 7.60 -1.37
N SER A 242 7.38 7.64 -2.64
CA SER A 242 8.60 7.02 -3.16
C SER A 242 9.29 7.99 -4.12
N LYS A 243 10.62 8.03 -4.06
CA LYS A 243 11.48 8.76 -4.97
C LYS A 243 12.45 7.79 -5.60
N VAL A 244 12.45 7.76 -6.93
CA VAL A 244 13.25 6.83 -7.73
C VAL A 244 14.15 7.63 -8.67
N PHE A 245 15.39 7.19 -8.78
CA PHE A 245 16.37 7.63 -9.75
C PHE A 245 16.54 6.58 -10.83
N ILE A 246 16.50 7.00 -12.09
CA ILE A 246 16.67 6.13 -13.25
C ILE A 246 17.68 6.75 -14.21
N THR A 247 18.62 5.94 -14.66
CA THR A 247 19.52 6.27 -15.77
C THR A 247 19.07 5.52 -17.02
N PHE A 248 18.96 6.22 -18.14
CA PHE A 248 18.68 5.62 -19.45
C PHE A 248 19.80 5.92 -20.43
N GLU A 249 20.00 5.01 -21.38
CA GLU A 249 20.77 5.28 -22.60
C GLU A 249 20.05 6.33 -23.45
N VAL A 250 20.80 7.18 -24.16
CA VAL A 250 20.29 8.16 -25.12
C VAL A 250 20.82 7.83 -26.51
N LYS A 251 19.89 7.62 -27.45
CA LYS A 251 20.21 7.26 -28.83
C LYS A 251 20.09 8.47 -29.76
N GLY A 252 21.07 8.61 -30.65
CA GLY A 252 21.03 9.54 -31.78
C GLY A 252 19.85 9.24 -32.71
N LYS A 253 19.24 10.28 -33.29
CA LYS A 253 18.26 10.08 -34.38
C LYS A 253 18.91 9.26 -35.50
N GLU A 254 18.40 8.06 -35.74
CA GLU A 254 18.78 7.28 -36.93
C GLU A 254 18.46 8.11 -38.17
N LYS A 255 19.48 8.41 -38.98
CA LYS A 255 19.26 8.93 -40.32
C LYS A 255 18.64 7.80 -41.13
N THR A 256 17.34 7.89 -41.40
CA THR A 256 16.65 7.01 -42.34
C THR A 256 17.41 7.10 -43.68
N LYS A 257 18.15 6.04 -44.03
CA LYS A 257 18.76 5.92 -45.36
C LYS A 257 17.61 5.82 -46.35
N LYS A 258 17.29 6.95 -47.02
CA LYS A 258 16.49 6.93 -48.23
C LYS A 258 17.29 6.12 -49.26
N HIS A 259 16.85 4.91 -49.55
CA HIS A 259 17.29 4.19 -50.74
C HIS A 259 16.88 5.03 -51.95
N LEU A 260 17.88 5.44 -52.70
CA LEU A 260 17.77 6.18 -53.96
C LEU A 260 17.23 5.25 -55.06
#